data_AF-A0A9D1A461-F1
#
_entry.id   AF-A0A9D1A461-F1
#
_cell.length_a   1.000
_cell.length_b   1.000
_cell.length_c   1.000
_cell.angle_alpha   90.00
_cell.angle_beta   90.00
_cell.angle_gamma   90.00
#
_symmetry.space_group_name_H-M   'P 1'
#
loop_
_entity.id
_entity.type
_entity.pdbx_description
1 polymer ?
#
loop_
_entity_poly.entity_id
_entity_poly.type
_entity_poly.pdbx_seq_one_letter_code
_entity_poly.pdbx_strand_id
1 'polypeptide(L)'
;MEGKEGSWKDSPDAQEVFSRIPSVLVGRDLKDFNRKRYDESFERYVEEICGVFRRLQQICFANPEQTEDILTAACAAVLDGVQAELNKPKGLKGLNSKALLKDTYKMFLVAYLTPAVFELGLGISQDFNEQLRAEWLIRYPGDSYELIHVDKVRSGFESSWKKCYITQAVCSYLGREDDGYELTAFRNFRDTYLASSPGGPELIAEYYDSAPQVVMVIEFSGNAGREYPRIWSEYLSFCLKDIESGKLVECRERYVRMVRELKAHYTPWEKFTA
;
A
#
# COMPACT_ATOMS: atom_id res chain seq x y z
N MET A 1 -23.72 42.42 -20.60
CA MET A 1 -23.82 42.23 -19.14
C MET A 1 -22.82 41.14 -18.81
N GLU A 2 -21.57 41.51 -18.54
CA GLU A 2 -20.57 40.58 -18.02
C GLU A 2 -20.93 40.34 -16.56
N GLY A 3 -21.48 39.16 -16.27
CA GLY A 3 -21.68 38.72 -14.91
C GLY A 3 -20.31 38.60 -14.27
N LYS A 4 -20.12 39.24 -13.12
CA LYS A 4 -18.97 38.95 -12.26
C LYS A 4 -19.07 37.48 -11.85
N GLU A 5 -18.33 36.61 -12.53
CA GLU A 5 -18.04 35.27 -12.02
C GLU A 5 -17.35 35.45 -10.67
N GLY A 6 -18.07 35.18 -9.59
CA GLY A 6 -17.46 35.06 -8.28
C GLY A 6 -16.49 33.89 -8.33
N SER A 7 -15.25 34.10 -7.91
CA SER A 7 -14.27 33.03 -7.80
C SER A 7 -14.82 31.96 -6.87
N TRP A 8 -14.91 30.69 -7.31
CA TRP A 8 -15.32 29.58 -6.44
C TRP A 8 -14.53 29.54 -5.12
N LYS A 9 -13.31 30.09 -5.13
CA LYS A 9 -12.39 30.24 -4.00
C LYS A 9 -12.96 31.08 -2.85
N ASP A 10 -13.86 32.01 -3.14
CA ASP A 10 -14.45 32.91 -2.13
C ASP A 10 -15.71 32.31 -1.48
N SER A 11 -16.18 31.15 -1.95
CA SER A 11 -17.34 30.47 -1.38
C SER A 11 -17.03 29.91 0.02
N PRO A 12 -17.91 30.10 1.01
CA PRO A 12 -17.78 29.46 2.34
C PRO A 12 -17.63 27.94 2.26
N ASP A 13 -18.33 27.29 1.31
CA ASP A 13 -18.25 25.84 1.10
C ASP A 13 -16.86 25.44 0.61
N ALA A 14 -16.25 26.24 -0.28
CA ALA A 14 -14.89 26.01 -0.75
C ALA A 14 -13.89 26.19 0.39
N GLN A 15 -14.00 27.26 1.18
CA GLN A 15 -13.13 27.46 2.35
C GLN A 15 -13.20 26.30 3.34
N GLU A 16 -14.41 25.80 3.62
CA GLU A 16 -14.59 24.66 4.52
C GLU A 16 -13.98 23.38 3.95
N VAL A 17 -14.26 23.03 2.69
CA VAL A 17 -13.69 21.83 2.04
C VAL A 17 -12.17 21.90 2.02
N PHE A 18 -11.58 23.02 1.60
CA PHE A 18 -10.13 23.16 1.49
C PHE A 18 -9.41 23.20 2.83
N SER A 19 -10.10 23.60 3.92
CA SER A 19 -9.56 23.48 5.28
C SER A 19 -9.47 22.02 5.76
N ARG A 20 -10.32 21.14 5.24
CA ARG A 20 -10.45 19.74 5.68
C ARG A 20 -9.77 18.75 4.74
N ILE A 21 -9.70 19.06 3.44
CA ILE A 21 -9.21 18.11 2.44
C ILE A 21 -7.80 17.57 2.72
N PRO A 22 -6.85 18.29 3.34
CA PRO A 22 -5.55 17.69 3.68
C PRO A 22 -5.67 16.48 4.61
N SER A 23 -6.67 16.43 5.50
CA SER A 23 -6.84 15.35 6.48
C SER A 23 -7.25 14.01 5.86
N VAL A 24 -7.65 13.98 4.58
CA VAL A 24 -7.90 12.71 3.89
C VAL A 24 -6.63 11.86 3.79
N LEU A 25 -5.45 12.48 3.86
CA LEU A 25 -4.15 11.80 3.79
C LEU A 25 -3.20 12.16 4.95
N VAL A 26 -3.18 13.41 5.40
CA VAL A 26 -2.27 13.87 6.46
C VAL A 26 -2.57 13.16 7.78
N GLY A 27 -1.51 12.68 8.45
CA GLY A 27 -1.61 12.00 9.74
C GLY A 27 -2.05 10.54 9.67
N ARG A 28 -2.25 9.98 8.47
CA ARG A 28 -2.60 8.57 8.27
C ARG A 28 -1.39 7.65 8.48
N ASP A 29 -1.69 6.46 8.97
CA ASP A 29 -0.73 5.36 9.15
C ASP A 29 -1.31 4.04 8.58
N LEU A 30 -0.52 2.97 8.64
CA LEU A 30 -0.88 1.66 8.08
C LEU A 30 -1.08 0.59 9.15
N LYS A 31 -1.31 0.97 10.41
CA LYS A 31 -1.41 0.02 11.55
C LYS A 31 -2.49 -1.05 11.34
N ASP A 32 -3.55 -0.69 10.63
CA ASP A 32 -4.71 -1.55 10.35
C ASP A 32 -4.67 -2.14 8.93
N PHE A 33 -3.63 -1.87 8.14
CA PHE A 33 -3.40 -2.49 6.84
C PHE A 33 -2.92 -3.93 6.98
N ASN A 34 -3.79 -4.82 7.45
CA ASN A 34 -3.53 -6.26 7.56
C ASN A 34 -4.83 -7.02 7.36
N ARG A 35 -4.73 -8.33 7.10
CA ARG A 35 -5.88 -9.18 6.79
C ARG A 35 -7.02 -9.12 7.80
N LYS A 36 -6.72 -8.91 9.08
CA LYS A 36 -7.70 -8.96 10.17
C LYS A 36 -8.45 -7.64 10.37
N ARG A 37 -7.82 -6.51 10.03
CA ARG A 37 -8.34 -5.17 10.37
C ARG A 37 -8.64 -4.30 9.16
N TYR A 38 -8.18 -4.69 7.96
CA TYR A 38 -8.27 -3.84 6.77
C TYR A 38 -9.72 -3.49 6.41
N ASP A 39 -10.62 -4.47 6.30
CA ASP A 39 -12.00 -4.19 5.84
C ASP A 39 -12.73 -3.21 6.76
N GLU A 40 -12.72 -3.45 8.08
CA GLU A 40 -13.35 -2.55 9.05
C GLU A 40 -12.69 -1.15 9.06
N SER A 41 -11.36 -1.09 8.97
CA SER A 41 -10.62 0.16 8.89
C SER A 41 -10.94 0.94 7.61
N PHE A 42 -11.07 0.25 6.49
CA PHE A 42 -11.37 0.82 5.19
C PHE A 42 -12.79 1.39 5.15
N GLU A 43 -13.79 0.64 5.61
CA GLU A 43 -15.19 1.10 5.69
C GLU A 43 -15.31 2.36 6.54
N ARG A 44 -14.69 2.36 7.72
CA ARG A 44 -14.63 3.54 8.60
C ARG A 44 -13.98 4.74 7.91
N TYR A 45 -12.91 4.50 7.14
CA TYR A 45 -12.22 5.56 6.42
C TYR A 45 -13.08 6.13 5.27
N VAL A 46 -13.81 5.29 4.52
CA VAL A 46 -14.78 5.73 3.49
C VAL A 46 -15.84 6.63 4.10
N GLU A 47 -16.43 6.23 5.22
CA GLU A 47 -17.43 7.03 5.95
C GLU A 47 -16.86 8.39 6.39
N GLU A 48 -15.62 8.39 6.90
CA GLU A 48 -14.94 9.59 7.39
C GLU A 48 -14.75 10.65 6.29
N ILE A 49 -14.28 10.24 5.11
CA ILE A 49 -13.96 11.17 4.01
C ILE A 49 -15.20 11.55 3.18
N CYS A 50 -16.28 10.78 3.27
CA CYS A 50 -17.48 10.92 2.44
C CYS A 50 -18.04 12.35 2.41
N GLY A 51 -18.11 13.00 3.58
CA GLY A 51 -18.63 14.37 3.69
C GLY A 51 -17.78 15.41 2.96
N VAL A 52 -16.45 15.25 2.97
CA VAL A 52 -15.52 16.17 2.27
C VAL A 52 -15.69 16.05 0.76
N PHE A 53 -15.73 14.82 0.25
CA PHE A 53 -15.84 14.56 -1.19
C PHE A 53 -17.22 14.90 -1.77
N ARG A 54 -18.31 14.67 -1.03
CA ARG A 54 -19.65 15.10 -1.47
C ARG A 54 -19.73 16.61 -1.66
N ARG A 55 -19.12 17.39 -0.76
CA ARG A 55 -19.07 18.85 -0.89
C ARG A 55 -18.14 19.30 -2.01
N LEU A 56 -16.99 18.64 -2.18
CA LEU A 56 -16.13 18.89 -3.34
C LEU A 56 -16.89 18.69 -4.65
N GLN A 57 -17.66 17.60 -4.79
CA GLN A 57 -18.50 17.37 -5.96
C GLN A 57 -19.55 18.47 -6.15
N GLN A 58 -20.20 18.94 -5.08
CA GLN A 58 -21.18 20.03 -5.17
C GLN A 58 -20.55 21.32 -5.71
N ILE A 59 -19.32 21.64 -5.29
CA ILE A 59 -18.58 22.81 -5.79
C ILE A 59 -18.26 22.63 -7.28
N CYS A 60 -17.78 21.45 -7.70
CA CYS A 60 -17.55 21.16 -9.12
C CYS A 60 -18.83 21.26 -9.95
N PHE A 61 -19.96 20.72 -9.47
CA PHE A 61 -21.24 20.78 -10.19
C PHE A 61 -21.79 22.19 -10.29
N ALA A 62 -21.56 23.04 -9.29
CA ALA A 62 -21.90 24.45 -9.36
C ALA A 62 -21.01 25.26 -10.32
N ASN A 63 -19.81 24.74 -10.66
CA ASN A 63 -18.80 25.44 -11.47
C ASN A 63 -18.22 24.49 -12.54
N PRO A 64 -19.04 23.99 -13.49
CA PRO A 64 -18.64 22.93 -14.40
C PRO A 64 -17.41 23.28 -15.25
N GLU A 65 -17.31 24.52 -15.72
CA GLU A 65 -16.18 25.02 -16.53
C GLU A 65 -14.87 25.13 -15.74
N GLN A 66 -14.93 25.11 -14.41
CA GLN A 66 -13.78 25.24 -13.51
C GLN A 66 -13.49 23.95 -12.75
N THR A 67 -14.15 22.84 -13.11
CA THR A 67 -14.01 21.54 -12.41
C THR A 67 -12.56 21.08 -12.33
N GLU A 68 -11.81 21.17 -13.44
CA GLU A 68 -10.39 20.79 -13.50
C GLU A 68 -9.53 21.63 -12.54
N ASP A 69 -9.73 22.94 -12.52
CA ASP A 69 -9.02 23.87 -11.62
C ASP A 69 -9.34 23.58 -10.15
N ILE A 70 -10.60 23.28 -9.83
CA ILE A 70 -11.05 22.94 -8.47
C ILE A 70 -10.39 21.63 -8.01
N LEU A 71 -10.42 20.59 -8.85
CA LEU A 71 -9.81 19.29 -8.51
C LEU A 71 -8.29 19.40 -8.40
N THR A 72 -7.65 20.18 -9.27
CA THR A 72 -6.20 20.48 -9.20
C THR A 72 -5.85 21.14 -7.89
N ALA A 73 -6.58 22.19 -7.51
CA ALA A 73 -6.36 22.89 -6.25
C ALA A 73 -6.60 21.98 -5.04
N ALA A 74 -7.65 21.14 -5.08
CA ALA A 74 -7.96 20.16 -4.04
C ALA A 74 -6.82 19.15 -3.86
N CYS A 75 -6.32 18.57 -4.95
CA CYS A 75 -5.21 17.62 -4.93
C CYS A 75 -3.91 18.28 -4.46
N ALA A 76 -3.63 19.51 -4.90
CA ALA A 76 -2.49 20.28 -4.42
C ALA A 76 -2.57 20.52 -2.91
N ALA A 77 -3.74 20.89 -2.38
CA ALA A 77 -3.94 21.08 -0.93
C ALA A 77 -3.69 19.79 -0.12
N VAL A 78 -4.11 18.63 -0.64
CA VAL A 78 -3.80 17.32 -0.02
C VAL A 78 -2.29 17.12 0.09
N LEU A 79 -1.57 17.30 -1.01
CA LEU A 79 -0.14 17.02 -1.07
C LEU A 79 0.72 18.11 -0.40
N ASP A 80 0.25 19.35 -0.36
CA ASP A 80 0.89 20.43 0.40
C ASP A 80 0.84 20.16 1.90
N GLY A 81 -0.29 19.62 2.39
CA GLY A 81 -0.40 19.13 3.77
C GLY A 81 0.60 18.01 4.07
N VAL A 82 0.75 17.04 3.17
CA VAL A 82 1.79 16.00 3.28
C VAL A 82 3.19 16.60 3.29
N GLN A 83 3.47 17.55 2.40
CA GLN A 83 4.77 18.20 2.31
C GLN A 83 5.10 19.00 3.58
N ALA A 84 4.10 19.64 4.20
CA ALA A 84 4.24 20.31 5.48
C ALA A 84 4.63 19.32 6.60
N GLU A 85 3.97 18.17 6.70
CA GLU A 85 4.36 17.11 7.66
C GLU A 85 5.78 16.60 7.43
N LEU A 86 6.15 16.38 6.17
CA LEU A 86 7.48 15.92 5.77
C LEU A 86 8.59 16.95 6.04
N ASN A 87 8.24 18.23 6.20
CA ASN A 87 9.16 19.33 6.49
C ASN A 87 9.28 19.64 7.98
N LYS A 88 8.45 19.06 8.85
CA LYS A 88 8.57 19.24 10.30
C LYS A 88 9.94 18.77 10.79
N PRO A 89 10.65 19.55 11.62
CA PRO A 89 11.94 19.14 12.18
C PRO A 89 11.74 17.93 13.09
N LYS A 90 12.40 16.81 12.76
CA LYS A 90 12.42 15.60 13.60
C LYS A 90 13.72 15.55 14.41
N GLY A 91 13.65 15.01 15.63
CA GLY A 91 14.81 14.81 16.51
C GLY A 91 15.88 13.85 15.93
N LEU A 92 16.98 13.65 16.67
CA LEU A 92 18.26 12.99 16.30
C LEU A 92 18.23 11.61 15.60
N LYS A 93 17.07 11.00 15.33
CA LYS A 93 16.90 9.74 14.56
C LYS A 93 16.37 9.95 13.12
N GLY A 94 16.41 11.19 12.61
CA GLY A 94 15.41 11.72 11.67
C GLY A 94 15.53 11.46 10.16
N LEU A 95 16.68 11.09 9.58
CA LEU A 95 16.81 11.08 8.10
C LEU A 95 16.00 9.95 7.43
N ASN A 96 16.14 8.70 7.89
CA ASN A 96 15.37 7.56 7.38
C ASN A 96 13.86 7.68 7.65
N SER A 97 13.46 8.53 8.60
CA SER A 97 12.06 8.70 9.00
C SER A 97 11.23 9.58 8.06
N LYS A 98 11.88 10.40 7.21
CA LYS A 98 11.18 11.22 6.21
C LYS A 98 10.82 10.40 4.98
N ALA A 99 11.79 9.64 4.46
CA ALA A 99 11.57 8.69 3.36
C ALA A 99 10.49 7.67 3.74
N LEU A 100 10.62 7.06 4.93
CA LEU A 100 9.61 6.12 5.43
C LEU A 100 8.21 6.76 5.55
N LEU A 101 8.12 8.00 6.05
CA LEU A 101 6.83 8.69 6.15
C LEU A 101 6.22 8.97 4.76
N LYS A 102 7.04 9.39 3.79
CA LYS A 102 6.60 9.56 2.40
C LYS A 102 6.07 8.25 1.83
N ASP A 103 6.80 7.15 2.03
CA ASP A 103 6.39 5.82 1.57
C ASP A 103 5.09 5.36 2.27
N THR A 104 4.91 5.66 3.55
CA THR A 104 3.64 5.42 4.26
C THR A 104 2.48 6.17 3.61
N TYR A 105 2.66 7.45 3.26
CA TYR A 105 1.60 8.21 2.58
C TYR A 105 1.33 7.68 1.17
N LYS A 106 2.36 7.30 0.41
CA LYS A 106 2.18 6.65 -0.90
C LYS A 106 1.38 5.35 -0.77
N MET A 107 1.73 4.53 0.21
CA MET A 107 1.02 3.28 0.48
C MET A 107 -0.44 3.52 0.90
N PHE A 108 -0.70 4.53 1.73
CA PHE A 108 -2.06 4.90 2.12
C PHE A 108 -2.87 5.46 0.93
N LEU A 109 -2.22 6.22 0.05
CA LEU A 109 -2.79 6.68 -1.22
C LEU A 109 -3.31 5.50 -2.06
N VAL A 110 -2.49 4.46 -2.22
CA VAL A 110 -2.82 3.28 -3.04
C VAL A 110 -3.83 2.36 -2.36
N ALA A 111 -3.65 2.09 -1.07
CA ALA A 111 -4.42 1.06 -0.36
C ALA A 111 -5.72 1.58 0.29
N TYR A 112 -5.84 2.88 0.54
CA TYR A 112 -7.00 3.48 1.21
C TYR A 112 -7.62 4.62 0.41
N LEU A 113 -6.90 5.70 0.14
CA LEU A 113 -7.51 6.91 -0.46
C LEU A 113 -8.04 6.65 -1.87
N THR A 114 -7.24 6.07 -2.75
CA THR A 114 -7.65 5.81 -4.14
C THR A 114 -8.86 4.87 -4.21
N PRO A 115 -8.86 3.69 -3.55
CA PRO A 115 -10.04 2.82 -3.51
C PRO A 115 -11.25 3.47 -2.84
N ALA A 116 -11.05 4.21 -1.74
CA ALA A 116 -12.15 4.84 -1.02
C ALA A 116 -12.85 5.90 -1.88
N VAL A 117 -12.09 6.71 -2.63
CA VAL A 117 -12.66 7.68 -3.56
C VAL A 117 -13.47 7.00 -4.66
N PHE A 118 -13.01 5.85 -5.18
CA PHE A 118 -13.83 5.05 -6.10
C PHE A 118 -15.10 4.50 -5.43
N GLU A 119 -15.00 3.98 -4.21
CA GLU A 119 -16.11 3.41 -3.44
C GLU A 119 -17.23 4.42 -3.16
N LEU A 120 -16.89 5.72 -3.05
CA LEU A 120 -17.89 6.79 -2.87
C LEU A 120 -18.86 6.91 -4.06
N GLY A 121 -18.52 6.39 -5.24
CA GLY A 121 -19.39 6.40 -6.43
C GLY A 121 -19.74 7.80 -6.93
N LEU A 122 -18.86 8.78 -6.71
CA LEU A 122 -19.07 10.17 -7.09
C LEU A 122 -18.64 10.40 -8.54
N GLY A 123 -19.28 11.37 -9.22
CA GLY A 123 -18.96 11.72 -10.61
C GLY A 123 -17.54 12.27 -10.77
N ILE A 124 -16.94 12.80 -9.71
CA ILE A 124 -15.57 13.33 -9.69
C ILE A 124 -14.51 12.28 -9.32
N SER A 125 -14.90 11.05 -8.99
CA SER A 125 -13.98 10.06 -8.38
C SER A 125 -12.81 9.69 -9.29
N GLN A 126 -13.06 9.49 -10.59
CA GLN A 126 -12.02 9.18 -11.57
C GLN A 126 -11.04 10.35 -11.70
N ASP A 127 -11.57 11.53 -12.03
CA ASP A 127 -10.79 12.74 -12.30
C ASP A 127 -9.95 13.14 -11.08
N PHE A 128 -10.51 13.04 -9.87
CA PHE A 128 -9.76 13.30 -8.65
C PHE A 128 -8.57 12.35 -8.47
N ASN A 129 -8.79 11.03 -8.66
CA ASN A 129 -7.72 10.04 -8.49
C ASN A 129 -6.62 10.20 -9.54
N GLU A 130 -6.98 10.51 -10.78
CA GLU A 130 -6.02 10.80 -11.85
C GLU A 130 -5.23 12.09 -11.59
N GLN A 131 -5.91 13.17 -11.18
CA GLN A 131 -5.28 14.43 -10.87
C GLN A 131 -4.36 14.33 -9.66
N LEU A 132 -4.77 13.62 -8.60
CA LEU A 132 -3.94 13.40 -7.42
C LEU A 132 -2.66 12.64 -7.77
N ARG A 133 -2.74 11.64 -8.65
CA ARG A 133 -1.56 10.92 -9.15
C ARG A 133 -0.67 11.81 -10.01
N ALA A 134 -1.24 12.67 -10.86
CA ALA A 134 -0.48 13.62 -11.66
C ALA A 134 0.28 14.61 -10.76
N GLU A 135 -0.40 15.19 -9.77
CA GLU A 135 0.17 16.09 -8.76
C GLU A 135 1.26 15.41 -7.90
N TRP A 136 1.09 14.12 -7.60
CA TRP A 136 2.11 13.31 -6.94
C TRP A 136 3.37 13.16 -7.81
N LEU A 137 3.21 12.86 -9.09
CA LEU A 137 4.32 12.68 -10.04
C LEU A 137 5.10 13.97 -10.34
N ILE A 138 4.42 15.13 -10.28
CA ILE A 138 5.09 16.43 -10.35
C ILE A 138 6.01 16.62 -9.15
N ARG A 139 5.56 16.27 -7.94
CA ARG A 139 6.34 16.40 -6.69
C ARG A 139 7.44 15.34 -6.55
N TYR A 140 7.18 14.12 -7.03
CA TYR A 140 8.08 12.97 -6.92
C TYR A 140 8.27 12.27 -8.27
N PRO A 141 9.07 12.87 -9.18
CA PRO A 141 9.30 12.30 -10.51
C PRO A 141 9.85 10.87 -10.44
N GLY A 142 9.23 9.96 -11.21
CA GLY A 142 9.61 8.55 -11.27
C GLY A 142 9.01 7.67 -10.15
N ASP A 143 8.30 8.24 -9.18
CA ASP A 143 7.72 7.52 -8.05
C ASP A 143 6.21 7.26 -8.22
N SER A 144 5.80 6.75 -9.39
CA SER A 144 4.40 6.52 -9.73
C SER A 144 3.71 5.46 -8.85
N TYR A 145 2.38 5.44 -8.89
CA TYR A 145 1.56 4.39 -8.31
C TYR A 145 0.34 4.06 -9.20
N GLU A 146 -0.20 2.85 -9.02
CA GLU A 146 -1.37 2.37 -9.75
C GLU A 146 -2.67 2.84 -9.10
N LEU A 147 -3.69 3.15 -9.91
CA LEU A 147 -5.03 3.44 -9.42
C LEU A 147 -5.80 2.12 -9.30
N ILE A 148 -6.06 1.69 -8.08
CA ILE A 148 -6.69 0.38 -7.80
C ILE A 148 -8.02 0.54 -7.07
N HIS A 149 -8.92 -0.42 -7.28
CA HIS A 149 -10.16 -0.56 -6.53
C HIS A 149 -9.96 -1.46 -5.29
N VAL A 150 -10.91 -1.40 -4.35
CA VAL A 150 -10.83 -2.12 -3.07
C VAL A 150 -10.72 -3.63 -3.27
N ASP A 151 -11.34 -4.18 -4.31
CA ASP A 151 -11.27 -5.61 -4.64
C ASP A 151 -9.83 -6.09 -4.91
N LYS A 152 -8.99 -5.23 -5.49
CA LYS A 152 -7.56 -5.55 -5.70
C LYS A 152 -6.82 -5.66 -4.37
N VAL A 153 -7.16 -4.81 -3.41
CA VAL A 153 -6.55 -4.85 -2.07
C VAL A 153 -7.05 -6.06 -1.28
N ARG A 154 -8.37 -6.31 -1.29
CA ARG A 154 -9.02 -7.45 -0.64
C ARG A 154 -8.50 -8.79 -1.16
N SER A 155 -8.45 -8.95 -2.48
CA SER A 155 -7.89 -10.16 -3.12
C SER A 155 -6.41 -10.37 -2.78
N GLY A 156 -5.67 -9.30 -2.47
CA GLY A 156 -4.30 -9.39 -1.97
C GLY A 156 -4.20 -10.03 -0.58
N PHE A 157 -5.22 -9.91 0.27
CA PHE A 157 -5.30 -10.57 1.59
C PHE A 157 -5.89 -11.99 1.56
N GLU A 158 -6.53 -12.39 0.46
CA GLU A 158 -7.14 -13.72 0.35
C GLU A 158 -6.09 -14.82 0.55
N SER A 159 -6.23 -15.53 1.68
CA SER A 159 -5.37 -16.65 2.03
C SER A 159 -5.84 -17.94 1.37
N SER A 160 -5.05 -18.44 0.41
CA SER A 160 -5.13 -19.82 -0.05
C SER A 160 -3.95 -20.57 0.53
N TRP A 161 -4.23 -21.60 1.33
CA TRP A 161 -3.23 -22.48 1.94
C TRP A 161 -2.34 -23.23 0.93
N LYS A 162 -2.65 -23.11 -0.37
CA LYS A 162 -1.80 -23.61 -1.45
C LYS A 162 -0.67 -22.63 -1.82
N LYS A 163 -0.85 -21.33 -1.57
CA LYS A 163 0.07 -20.26 -2.03
C LYS A 163 1.32 -20.15 -1.14
N CYS A 164 2.50 -20.10 -1.74
CA CYS A 164 3.72 -19.64 -1.08
C CYS A 164 3.93 -18.15 -1.41
N TYR A 165 3.05 -17.26 -0.93
CA TYR A 165 2.98 -15.82 -1.24
C TYR A 165 4.28 -15.16 -1.70
N ILE A 166 5.28 -15.02 -0.82
CA ILE A 166 6.55 -14.35 -1.13
C ILE A 166 7.29 -15.07 -2.26
N THR A 167 7.41 -16.39 -2.17
CA THR A 167 8.10 -17.20 -3.18
C THR A 167 7.39 -17.14 -4.53
N GLN A 168 6.06 -17.17 -4.53
CA GLN A 168 5.22 -17.12 -5.72
C GLN A 168 5.31 -15.76 -6.39
N ALA A 169 5.24 -14.67 -5.63
CA ALA A 169 5.44 -13.33 -6.14
C ALA A 169 6.84 -13.18 -6.78
N VAL A 170 7.89 -13.66 -6.10
CA VAL A 170 9.26 -13.61 -6.64
C VAL A 170 9.41 -14.47 -7.90
N CYS A 171 8.92 -15.71 -7.90
CA CYS A 171 9.03 -16.59 -9.06
C CYS A 171 8.23 -16.05 -10.25
N SER A 172 7.01 -15.56 -10.02
CA SER A 172 6.19 -14.93 -11.05
C SER A 172 6.87 -13.70 -11.64
N TYR A 173 7.48 -12.85 -10.80
CA TYR A 173 8.24 -11.69 -11.27
C TYR A 173 9.44 -12.08 -12.16
N LEU A 174 10.11 -13.19 -11.82
CA LEU A 174 11.23 -13.74 -12.60
C LEU A 174 10.78 -14.52 -13.86
N GLY A 175 9.48 -14.51 -14.20
CA GLY A 175 8.94 -15.17 -15.38
C GLY A 175 8.83 -16.69 -15.26
N ARG A 176 8.75 -17.22 -14.03
CA ARG A 176 8.63 -18.66 -13.78
C ARG A 176 7.17 -19.08 -13.60
N GLU A 177 6.86 -20.29 -14.03
CA GLU A 177 5.53 -20.89 -13.95
C GLU A 177 5.14 -21.24 -12.50
N ASP A 178 3.83 -21.21 -12.20
CA ASP A 178 3.33 -21.45 -10.84
C ASP A 178 3.53 -22.89 -10.34
N ASP A 179 3.46 -23.85 -11.26
CA ASP A 179 3.79 -25.26 -11.07
C ASP A 179 5.26 -25.59 -11.41
N GLY A 180 6.05 -24.55 -11.67
CA GLY A 180 7.48 -24.66 -11.91
C GLY A 180 8.24 -25.35 -10.77
N TYR A 181 9.42 -25.87 -11.12
CA TYR A 181 10.26 -26.66 -10.23
C TYR A 181 10.52 -25.97 -8.88
N GLU A 182 10.86 -24.68 -8.89
CA GLU A 182 11.20 -23.94 -7.68
C GLU A 182 10.01 -23.84 -6.72
N LEU A 183 8.84 -23.45 -7.22
CA LEU A 183 7.64 -23.33 -6.38
C LEU A 183 7.19 -24.68 -5.85
N THR A 184 7.26 -25.72 -6.66
CA THR A 184 6.96 -27.09 -6.25
C THR A 184 7.91 -27.57 -5.15
N ALA A 185 9.22 -27.28 -5.26
CA ALA A 185 10.20 -27.61 -4.22
C ALA A 185 9.90 -26.90 -2.89
N PHE A 186 9.58 -25.59 -2.92
CA PHE A 186 9.22 -24.84 -1.71
C PHE A 186 7.89 -25.31 -1.09
N ARG A 187 6.87 -25.59 -1.91
CA ARG A 187 5.58 -26.13 -1.44
C ARG A 187 5.78 -27.49 -0.79
N ASN A 188 6.54 -28.40 -1.41
CA ASN A 188 6.85 -29.70 -0.83
C ASN A 188 7.63 -29.57 0.49
N PHE A 189 8.64 -28.69 0.56
CA PHE A 189 9.36 -28.40 1.81
C PHE A 189 8.42 -27.93 2.94
N ARG A 190 7.49 -27.02 2.63
CA ARG A 190 6.48 -26.51 3.57
C ARG A 190 5.54 -27.64 4.03
N ASP A 191 4.94 -28.34 3.08
CA ASP A 191 3.84 -29.27 3.33
C ASP A 191 4.30 -30.59 3.95
N THR A 192 5.57 -30.95 3.80
CA THR A 192 6.14 -32.18 4.38
C THR A 192 6.99 -31.87 5.60
N TYR A 193 8.22 -31.41 5.39
CA TYR A 193 9.20 -31.23 6.45
C TYR A 193 8.78 -30.16 7.45
N LEU A 194 8.40 -28.96 6.99
CA LEU A 194 8.08 -27.87 7.91
C LEU A 194 6.79 -28.19 8.68
N ALA A 195 5.74 -28.68 8.03
CA ALA A 195 4.47 -29.02 8.67
C ALA A 195 4.60 -30.11 9.75
N SER A 196 5.53 -31.06 9.58
CA SER A 196 5.78 -32.14 10.55
C SER A 196 6.84 -31.80 11.61
N SER A 197 7.56 -30.69 11.46
CA SER A 197 8.61 -30.27 12.38
C SER A 197 8.03 -29.65 13.67
N PRO A 198 8.71 -29.78 14.83
CA PRO A 198 8.33 -29.08 16.05
C PRO A 198 8.27 -27.56 15.85
N GLY A 199 7.15 -26.94 16.22
CA GLY A 199 6.90 -25.50 16.00
C GLY A 199 6.66 -25.10 14.54
N GLY A 200 6.57 -26.08 13.64
CA GLY A 200 6.43 -25.87 12.21
C GLY A 200 5.05 -25.36 11.78
N PRO A 201 3.93 -25.97 12.25
CA PRO A 201 2.58 -25.47 11.99
C PRO A 201 2.40 -24.00 12.39
N GLU A 202 2.98 -23.58 13.53
CA GLU A 202 2.92 -22.20 14.01
C GLU A 202 3.68 -21.24 13.09
N LEU A 203 4.86 -21.64 12.60
CA LEU A 203 5.63 -20.87 11.63
C LEU A 203 4.89 -20.72 10.29
N ILE A 204 4.22 -21.79 9.85
CA ILE A 204 3.39 -21.75 8.64
C ILE A 204 2.21 -20.80 8.85
N ALA A 205 1.53 -20.87 10.00
CA ALA A 205 0.43 -19.96 10.32
C ALA A 205 0.89 -18.49 10.36
N GLU A 206 2.03 -18.19 11.01
CA GLU A 206 2.60 -16.84 11.04
C GLU A 206 2.95 -16.32 9.63
N TYR A 207 3.50 -17.19 8.79
CA TYR A 207 3.76 -16.87 7.39
C TYR A 207 2.48 -16.49 6.65
N TYR A 208 1.42 -17.29 6.76
CA TYR A 208 0.15 -17.00 6.08
C TYR A 208 -0.57 -15.76 6.60
N ASP A 209 -0.33 -15.36 7.85
CA ASP A 209 -0.86 -14.12 8.42
C ASP A 209 -0.14 -12.88 7.87
N SER A 210 1.17 -12.95 7.66
CA SER A 210 2.00 -11.76 7.37
C SER A 210 2.49 -11.65 5.92
N ALA A 211 2.74 -12.76 5.24
CA ALA A 211 3.28 -12.77 3.88
C ALA A 211 2.42 -12.05 2.83
N PRO A 212 1.06 -12.15 2.84
CA PRO A 212 0.24 -11.41 1.88
C PRO A 212 0.42 -9.89 1.99
N GLN A 213 0.50 -9.36 3.22
CA GLN A 213 0.72 -7.95 3.49
C GLN A 213 2.10 -7.49 3.01
N VAL A 214 3.15 -8.27 3.26
CA VAL A 214 4.50 -7.98 2.78
C VAL A 214 4.53 -7.87 1.24
N VAL A 215 3.92 -8.83 0.54
CA VAL A 215 3.82 -8.81 -0.92
C VAL A 215 3.09 -7.56 -1.40
N MET A 216 1.95 -7.22 -0.81
CA MET A 216 1.21 -6.01 -1.19
C MET A 216 2.00 -4.73 -0.97
N VAL A 217 2.75 -4.61 0.12
CA VAL A 217 3.60 -3.43 0.34
C VAL A 217 4.66 -3.31 -0.75
N ILE A 218 5.29 -4.42 -1.18
CA ILE A 218 6.28 -4.41 -2.26
C ILE A 218 5.66 -4.02 -3.61
N GLU A 219 4.51 -4.61 -3.94
CA GLU A 219 3.80 -4.33 -5.19
C GLU A 219 3.35 -2.87 -5.26
N PHE A 220 2.61 -2.41 -4.24
CA PHE A 220 1.99 -1.09 -4.24
C PHE A 220 2.99 0.05 -4.03
N SER A 221 4.16 -0.23 -3.44
CA SER A 221 5.23 0.77 -3.38
C SER A 221 5.89 0.99 -4.76
N GLY A 222 5.66 0.11 -5.74
CA GLY A 222 6.34 0.14 -7.04
C GLY A 222 7.79 -0.35 -6.99
N ASN A 223 8.20 -1.03 -5.90
CA ASN A 223 9.58 -1.48 -5.70
C ASN A 223 9.81 -2.95 -6.09
N ALA A 224 8.79 -3.64 -6.61
CA ALA A 224 8.85 -5.04 -7.04
C ALA A 224 10.11 -5.36 -7.87
N GLY A 225 10.47 -4.49 -8.82
CA GLY A 225 11.63 -4.71 -9.68
C GLY A 225 13.00 -4.61 -9.02
N ARG A 226 13.07 -3.98 -7.85
CA ARG A 226 14.27 -3.99 -7.01
C ARG A 226 14.22 -5.14 -6.01
N GLU A 227 13.08 -5.36 -5.38
CA GLU A 227 12.98 -6.21 -4.19
C GLU A 227 12.86 -7.70 -4.53
N TYR A 228 12.13 -8.09 -5.57
CA TYR A 228 12.00 -9.51 -5.89
C TYR A 228 13.31 -10.16 -6.37
N PRO A 229 14.12 -9.52 -7.25
CA PRO A 229 15.45 -10.03 -7.57
C PRO A 229 16.36 -10.13 -6.34
N ARG A 230 16.26 -9.18 -5.41
CA ARG A 230 17.01 -9.18 -4.14
C ARG A 230 16.60 -10.34 -3.24
N ILE A 231 15.30 -10.54 -3.03
CA ILE A 231 14.77 -11.65 -2.22
C ILE A 231 15.22 -13.00 -2.79
N TRP A 232 15.21 -13.13 -4.13
CA TRP A 232 15.72 -14.32 -4.80
C TRP A 232 17.21 -14.55 -4.54
N SER A 233 18.04 -13.53 -4.82
CA SER A 233 19.49 -13.67 -4.76
C SER A 233 20.03 -13.81 -3.33
N GLU A 234 19.42 -13.13 -2.36
CA GLU A 234 19.88 -13.13 -0.96
C GLU A 234 19.33 -14.30 -0.15
N TYR A 235 18.13 -14.81 -0.47
CA TYR A 235 17.46 -15.84 0.35
C TYR A 235 17.01 -17.06 -0.45
N LEU A 236 16.04 -16.90 -1.36
CA LEU A 236 15.33 -18.05 -1.93
C LEU A 236 16.25 -18.98 -2.73
N SER A 237 17.21 -18.43 -3.49
CA SER A 237 18.18 -19.25 -4.23
C SER A 237 19.04 -20.13 -3.32
N PHE A 238 19.37 -19.68 -2.10
CA PHE A 238 20.09 -20.49 -1.12
C PHE A 238 19.18 -21.49 -0.41
N CYS A 239 17.93 -21.11 -0.09
CA CYS A 239 16.96 -22.07 0.44
C CYS A 239 16.69 -23.21 -0.56
N LEU A 240 16.59 -22.91 -1.85
CA LEU A 240 16.40 -23.93 -2.88
C LEU A 240 17.60 -24.90 -2.93
N LYS A 241 18.84 -24.39 -2.91
CA LYS A 241 20.05 -25.22 -2.84
C LYS A 241 20.09 -26.14 -1.61
N ASP A 242 19.61 -25.64 -0.47
CA ASP A 242 19.51 -26.44 0.75
C ASP A 242 18.47 -27.55 0.61
N ILE A 243 17.30 -27.26 0.04
CA ILE A 243 16.28 -28.28 -0.28
C ILE A 243 16.88 -29.36 -1.20
N GLU A 244 17.55 -28.96 -2.27
CA GLU A 244 18.19 -29.86 -3.25
C GLU A 244 19.28 -30.74 -2.63
N SER A 245 19.97 -30.21 -1.62
CA SER A 245 21.04 -30.92 -0.90
C SER A 245 20.54 -31.71 0.31
N GLY A 246 19.23 -31.73 0.58
CA GLY A 246 18.64 -32.40 1.76
C GLY A 246 18.91 -31.69 3.10
N LYS A 247 19.40 -30.45 3.07
CA LYS A 247 19.75 -29.62 4.25
C LYS A 247 18.52 -28.88 4.78
N LEU A 248 17.52 -29.64 5.23
CA LEU A 248 16.19 -29.11 5.54
C LEU A 248 16.16 -28.23 6.81
N VAL A 249 17.07 -28.47 7.77
CA VAL A 249 17.21 -27.64 8.97
C VAL A 249 17.73 -26.25 8.59
N GLU A 250 18.78 -26.21 7.78
CA GLU A 250 19.40 -24.97 7.28
C GLU A 250 18.44 -24.18 6.39
N CYS A 251 17.67 -24.89 5.55
CA CYS A 251 16.59 -24.28 4.77
C CYS A 251 15.56 -23.62 5.69
N ARG A 252 15.12 -24.31 6.75
CA ARG A 252 14.17 -23.75 7.74
C ARG A 252 14.72 -22.48 8.38
N GLU A 253 15.95 -22.50 8.87
CA GLU A 253 16.57 -21.34 9.53
C GLU A 253 16.64 -20.12 8.60
N ARG A 254 17.10 -20.33 7.36
CA ARG A 254 17.19 -19.24 6.36
C ARG A 254 15.82 -18.73 5.94
N TYR A 255 14.85 -19.63 5.75
CA TYR A 255 13.49 -19.25 5.38
C TYR A 255 12.81 -18.43 6.47
N VAL A 256 12.92 -18.86 7.74
CA VAL A 256 12.39 -18.11 8.89
C VAL A 256 13.06 -16.75 9.02
N ARG A 257 14.39 -16.68 8.84
CA ARG A 257 15.13 -15.42 8.86
C ARG A 257 14.62 -14.45 7.78
N MET A 258 14.49 -14.92 6.53
CA MET A 258 13.95 -14.14 5.42
C MET A 258 12.58 -13.54 5.77
N VAL A 259 11.62 -14.37 6.21
CA VAL A 259 10.25 -13.92 6.51
C VAL A 259 10.26 -12.86 7.63
N ARG A 260 11.04 -13.06 8.69
CA ARG A 260 11.16 -12.10 9.80
C ARG A 260 11.79 -10.78 9.37
N GLU A 261 12.85 -10.81 8.56
CA GLU A 261 13.51 -9.61 8.07
C GLU A 261 12.59 -8.82 7.12
N LEU A 262 11.88 -9.50 6.21
CA LEU A 262 10.90 -8.87 5.32
C LEU A 262 9.74 -8.27 6.10
N LYS A 263 9.14 -8.99 7.06
CA LYS A 263 8.09 -8.46 7.93
C LYS A 263 8.58 -7.22 8.68
N ALA A 264 9.75 -7.30 9.32
CA ALA A 264 10.32 -6.16 10.05
C ALA A 264 10.56 -4.92 9.18
N HIS A 265 10.86 -5.10 7.89
CA HIS A 265 11.14 -4.02 6.96
C HIS A 265 9.86 -3.42 6.36
N TYR A 266 8.90 -4.26 5.96
CA TYR A 266 7.69 -3.83 5.23
C TYR A 266 6.46 -3.62 6.11
N THR A 267 6.45 -4.13 7.33
CA THR A 267 5.36 -3.90 8.30
C THR A 267 5.91 -3.30 9.61
N PRO A 268 6.73 -2.23 9.57
CA PRO A 268 7.40 -1.70 10.76
C PRO A 268 6.44 -1.19 11.84
N TRP A 269 5.19 -0.89 11.48
CA TRP A 269 4.12 -0.47 12.39
C TRP A 269 3.58 -1.62 13.27
N GLU A 270 3.76 -2.88 12.90
CA GLU A 270 3.28 -4.02 13.69
C GLU A 270 4.11 -4.25 14.96
N LYS A 271 5.29 -3.65 15.06
CA LYS A 271 6.16 -3.75 16.26
C LYS A 271 5.62 -2.99 17.48
N PHE A 272 4.56 -2.20 17.33
CA PHE A 272 3.95 -1.40 18.40
C PHE A 272 2.63 -1.99 18.94
N THR A 273 2.25 -3.18 18.49
CA THR A 273 1.08 -3.90 19.00
C THR A 273 1.53 -5.20 19.67
N ALA A 274 2.03 -5.09 20.89
CA ALA A 274 2.16 -6.17 21.86
C ALA A 274 1.67 -5.67 23.22
#